data_AF-A0A549YJ30-F1
#
_entry.id   AF-A0A549YJ30-F1
#
_cell.length_a   1.000
_cell.length_b   1.000
_cell.length_c   1.000
_cell.angle_alpha   90.00
_cell.angle_beta   90.00
_cell.angle_gamma   90.00
#
_symmetry.space_group_name_H-M   'P 1'
#
loop_
_entity.id
_entity.type
_entity.pdbx_description
1 polymer ?
#
loop_
_entity_poly.entity_id
_entity_poly.type
_entity_poly.pdbx_seq_one_letter_code
_entity_poly.pdbx_strand_id
1 'polypeptide(L)' 'MQQQQNMMQRAREAVNALTNNKADANQQEKQAAQNAIQAAKSQASPEEQQQLQQLEQQLQQKNQLQ' A
#
# COMPACT_ATOMS: atom_id res chain seq x y z
N MET A 1 9.69 14.28 -8.05
CA MET A 1 8.32 14.40 -7.50
C MET A 1 7.26 13.60 -8.28
N GLN A 2 7.35 13.40 -9.60
CA GLN A 2 6.32 12.62 -10.34
C GLN A 2 6.27 11.12 -9.98
N GLN A 3 7.37 10.53 -9.49
CA GLN A 3 7.40 9.12 -9.09
C GLN A 3 6.64 8.86 -7.78
N GLN A 4 6.65 9.78 -6.82
CA GLN A 4 5.91 9.64 -5.56
C GLN A 4 4.41 9.59 -5.77
N GLN A 5 3.86 10.51 -6.58
CA GLN A 5 2.42 10.53 -6.86
C GLN A 5 1.95 9.20 -7.48
N ASN A 6 2.72 8.64 -8.41
CA ASN A 6 2.43 7.34 -9.00
C ASN A 6 2.52 6.20 -7.97
N MET A 7 3.51 6.20 -7.08
CA MET A 7 3.64 5.14 -6.07
C MET A 7 2.55 5.23 -4.99
N MET A 8 2.17 6.45 -4.58
CA MET A 8 1.12 6.66 -3.58
C MET A 8 -0.25 6.23 -4.13
N GLN A 9 -0.52 6.52 -5.40
CA GLN A 9 -1.72 6.03 -6.09
C GLN A 9 -1.73 4.50 -6.16
N ARG A 10 -0.62 3.88 -6.59
CA ARG A 10 -0.47 2.42 -6.64
C ARG A 10 -0.64 1.77 -5.26
N ALA A 11 -0.05 2.36 -4.22
CA ALA A 11 -0.19 1.88 -2.85
C ALA A 11 -1.65 1.93 -2.37
N ARG A 12 -2.34 3.05 -2.63
CA ARG A 12 -3.77 3.19 -2.31
C ARG A 12 -4.64 2.20 -3.09
N GLU A 13 -4.42 2.10 -4.40
CA GLU A 13 -5.15 1.17 -5.27
C GLU A 13 -4.95 -0.27 -4.82
N ALA A 14 -3.73 -0.66 -4.46
CA ALA A 14 -3.44 -2.01 -4.00
C ALA A 14 -4.06 -2.32 -2.63
N VAL A 15 -4.04 -1.37 -1.68
CA VAL A 15 -4.78 -1.51 -0.39
C VAL A 15 -6.29 -1.58 -0.62
N ASN A 16 -6.83 -0.77 -1.53
CA ASN A 16 -8.24 -0.82 -1.90
C ASN A 16 -8.60 -2.14 -2.56
N ALA A 17 -7.76 -2.65 -3.47
CA ALA A 17 -7.93 -3.95 -4.09
C ALA A 17 -7.95 -5.05 -3.03
N LEU A 18 -7.00 -5.06 -2.09
CA LEU A 18 -6.96 -5.98 -0.94
C LEU A 18 -8.19 -5.86 -0.02
N THR A 19 -8.70 -4.64 0.16
CA THR A 19 -9.82 -4.37 1.08
C THR A 19 -11.17 -4.71 0.48
N ASN A 20 -11.36 -4.44 -0.82
CA ASN A 20 -12.58 -4.77 -1.57
C ASN A 20 -12.62 -6.23 -1.99
N ASN A 21 -11.49 -6.81 -2.35
CA ASN A 21 -11.42 -8.18 -2.83
C ASN A 21 -11.26 -9.13 -1.63
N LYS A 22 -12.37 -9.29 -0.91
CA LYS A 22 -12.47 -9.99 0.39
C LYS A 22 -12.16 -11.51 0.31
N ALA A 23 -11.95 -12.08 -0.87
CA ALA A 23 -11.77 -13.51 -1.08
C ALA A 23 -10.49 -13.92 -1.85
N ASP A 24 -10.00 -13.10 -2.80
CA ASP A 24 -8.95 -13.54 -3.75
C ASP A 24 -7.85 -12.49 -3.98
N ALA A 25 -7.50 -11.72 -2.96
CA ALA A 25 -6.32 -10.87 -3.07
C ALA A 25 -5.06 -11.74 -3.13
N ASN A 26 -4.54 -11.95 -4.34
CA ASN A 26 -3.42 -12.86 -4.57
C ASN A 26 -2.16 -12.37 -3.85
N GLN A 27 -1.29 -13.30 -3.46
CA GLN A 27 0.03 -12.99 -2.86
C GLN A 27 0.83 -11.95 -3.65
N GLN A 28 0.62 -11.90 -4.96
CA GLN A 28 1.25 -10.94 -5.86
C GLN A 28 0.79 -9.49 -5.60
N GLU A 29 -0.50 -9.27 -5.37
CA GLU A 29 -1.03 -7.93 -5.01
C GLU A 29 -0.57 -7.51 -3.62
N LYS A 30 -0.51 -8.46 -2.67
CA LYS A 30 0.03 -8.22 -1.32
C LYS A 30 1.48 -7.74 -1.37
N GLN A 31 2.33 -8.43 -2.13
CA GLN A 31 3.74 -8.06 -2.30
C GLN A 31 3.90 -6.75 -3.07
N ALA A 32 3.13 -6.54 -4.14
CA ALA A 32 3.17 -5.30 -4.91
C ALA A 32 2.79 -4.09 -4.04
N ALA A 33 1.77 -4.25 -3.20
CA ALA A 33 1.32 -3.20 -2.31
C ALA A 33 2.34 -2.87 -1.21
N GLN A 34 2.94 -3.88 -0.58
CA GLN A 34 4.04 -3.67 0.38
C GLN A 34 5.25 -2.98 -0.27
N ASN A 35 5.67 -3.43 -1.44
CA ASN A 35 6.79 -2.81 -2.17
C ASN A 35 6.47 -1.36 -2.57
N ALA A 36 5.26 -1.10 -3.08
CA ALA A 36 4.84 0.24 -3.46
C ALA A 36 4.82 1.19 -2.25
N ILE A 37 4.32 0.74 -1.09
CA ILE A 37 4.30 1.54 0.13
C ILE A 37 5.72 1.81 0.65
N GLN A 38 6.61 0.82 0.68
CA GLN A 38 7.99 1.04 1.11
C GLN A 38 8.75 1.99 0.18
N ALA A 39 8.62 1.79 -1.13
CA ALA A 39 9.25 2.65 -2.13
C ALA A 39 8.71 4.09 -2.09
N ALA A 40 7.39 4.23 -1.88
CA ALA A 40 6.77 5.53 -1.65
C ALA A 40 7.29 6.17 -0.36
N LYS A 41 7.33 5.44 0.78
CA LYS A 41 7.78 5.96 2.08
C LYS A 41 9.20 6.49 2.03
N SER A 42 10.09 5.75 1.36
CA SER A 42 11.51 6.13 1.28
C SER A 42 11.75 7.42 0.48
N GLN A 43 10.80 7.82 -0.36
CA GLN A 43 10.87 9.03 -1.18
C GLN A 43 9.85 10.09 -0.77
N ALA A 44 8.95 9.76 0.16
CA ALA A 44 7.83 10.57 0.63
C ALA A 44 8.26 11.66 1.61
N SER A 45 7.53 12.77 1.58
CA SER A 45 7.62 13.82 2.59
C SER A 45 7.14 13.30 3.96
N PRO A 46 7.48 13.95 5.09
CA PRO A 46 7.08 13.50 6.43
C PRO A 46 5.56 13.29 6.60
N GLU A 47 4.74 14.17 6.04
CA GLU A 47 3.27 14.04 6.05
C GLU A 47 2.78 12.85 5.21
N GLU A 48 3.37 12.63 4.04
CA GLU A 48 3.05 11.49 3.18
C GLU A 48 3.51 10.17 3.82
N GLN A 49 4.64 10.16 4.54
CA GLN A 49 5.10 9.00 5.30
C GLN A 49 4.09 8.59 6.36
N GLN A 50 3.48 9.54 7.08
CA GLN A 50 2.40 9.23 8.03
C GLN A 50 1.19 8.59 7.35
N GLN A 51 0.76 9.12 6.21
CA GLN A 51 -0.33 8.52 5.43
C GLN A 51 0.00 7.11 4.95
N LEU A 52 1.21 6.92 4.42
CA LEU A 52 1.68 5.63 3.94
C LEU A 52 1.84 4.61 5.07
N GLN A 53 2.23 5.05 6.26
CA GLN A 53 2.33 4.19 7.44
C GLN A 53 0.95 3.67 7.90
N GLN A 54 -0.11 4.49 7.81
CA GLN A 54 -1.47 4.03 8.07
C GLN A 54 -1.96 3.03 7.01
N LEU A 55 -1.65 3.28 5.74
CA LEU A 55 -1.93 2.35 4.63
C LEU A 55 -1.23 1.00 4.85
N GLU A 56 0.05 1.02 5.27
CA GLU A 56 0.85 -0.18 5.55
C GLU A 56 0.23 -1.04 6.66
N GLN A 57 -0.21 -0.40 7.76
CA GLN A 57 -0.88 -1.09 8.87
C GLN A 57 -2.20 -1.75 8.44
N GLN A 58 -3.03 -1.02 7.68
CA GLN A 58 -4.28 -1.59 7.16
C GLN A 58 -4.01 -2.80 6.27
N LEU A 59 -2.98 -2.71 5.44
CA LEU A 59 -2.56 -3.78 4.55
C LEU A 59 -2.08 -5.01 5.32
N GLN A 60 -1.21 -4.84 6.31
CA GLN A 60 -0.75 -5.93 7.17
C GLN A 60 -1.90 -6.58 7.94
N GLN A 61 -2.81 -5.78 8.47
CA GLN A 61 -3.94 -6.27 9.25
C GLN A 61 -4.88 -7.10 8.37
N LYS A 62 -5.17 -6.64 7.15
CA LYS A 62 -5.92 -7.42 6.16
C LYS A 62 -5.20 -8.68 5.72
N ASN A 63 -3.88 -8.60 5.57
CA ASN A 63 -3.07 -9.72 5.13
C ASN A 63 -2.96 -10.83 6.19
N GLN A 64 -3.02 -10.49 7.48
CA GLN A 64 -3.06 -11.46 8.59
C GLN A 64 -4.45 -12.06 8.85
N LEU A 65 -5.51 -11.39 8.37
CA LEU A 65 -6.91 -11.82 8.57
C LEU A 65 -7.45 -12.69 7.42
N GLN A 66 -6.63 -12.99 6.40
CA GLN A 66 -6.92 -13.91 5.30
C GLN A 66 -6.18 -15.23 5.50
#